data_AF-A0A349HIM7-F1
#
_entry.id   AF-A0A349HIM7-F1
#
_cell.length_a   1.000
_cell.length_b   1.000
_cell.length_c   1.000
_cell.angle_alpha   90.00
_cell.angle_beta   90.00
_cell.angle_gamma   90.00
#
_symmetry.space_group_name_H-M   'P 1'
#
loop_
_entity.id
_entity.type
_entity.pdbx_description
1 polymer ?
#
loop_
_entity_poly.entity_id
_entity_poly.type
_entity_poly.pdbx_seq_one_letter_code
_entity_poly.pdbx_strand_id
1 'polypeptide(L)'
;MKFLAIAIVIFIVWFIYAYRRETGWKGYKDFETDGCSGGLSAIYNFFTGKELSFVGCCEKHDIPYWKGGTKEEKEKADIALKNCVDDRSDLLSTLMYHAVRLGGVAWLPTTYRWGYGKAYELPWRKSCKE
;
A
#
# COMPACT_ATOMS: atom_id res chain seq x y z
N MET A 1 27.45 -6.62 44.76
CA MET A 1 26.83 -7.57 43.80
C MET A 1 25.40 -7.22 43.42
N LYS A 2 24.46 -7.03 44.36
CA LYS A 2 23.05 -6.70 44.04
C LYS A 2 22.85 -5.37 43.29
N PHE A 3 23.57 -4.32 43.67
CA PHE A 3 23.54 -3.02 42.97
C PHE A 3 24.05 -3.08 41.52
N LEU A 4 25.07 -3.91 41.26
CA LEU A 4 25.60 -4.12 39.92
C LEU A 4 24.58 -4.83 39.02
N ALA A 5 23.90 -5.85 39.56
CA ALA A 5 22.83 -6.55 38.84
C ALA A 5 21.64 -5.62 38.52
N ILE A 6 21.24 -4.76 39.46
CA ILE A 6 20.16 -3.78 39.24
C ILE A 6 20.54 -2.76 38.16
N ALA A 7 21.77 -2.23 38.19
CA ALA A 7 22.26 -1.29 37.18
C ALA A 7 22.32 -1.92 35.78
N ILE A 8 22.74 -3.19 35.68
CA ILE A 8 22.74 -3.94 34.41
C ILE A 8 21.33 -4.12 33.86
N VAL A 9 20.37 -4.49 34.71
CA VAL A 9 18.96 -4.64 34.27
C VAL A 9 18.38 -3.31 33.82
N ILE A 10 18.63 -2.22 34.55
CA ILE A 10 18.19 -0.88 34.14
C ILE A 10 18.81 -0.49 32.80
N PHE A 11 20.10 -0.75 32.61
CA PHE A 11 20.78 -0.48 31.34
C PHE A 11 20.22 -1.32 30.19
N ILE A 12 19.95 -2.61 30.40
CA ILE A 12 19.34 -3.49 29.39
C ILE A 12 17.93 -3.01 29.03
N VAL A 13 17.10 -2.70 30.03
CA VAL A 13 15.73 -2.21 29.80
C VAL A 13 15.74 -0.85 29.10
N TRP A 14 16.63 0.05 29.52
CA TRP A 14 16.83 1.34 28.87
C TRP A 14 17.34 1.17 27.43
N PHE A 15 18.28 0.26 27.19
CA PHE A 15 18.80 -0.05 25.86
C PHE A 15 17.72 -0.65 24.94
N ILE A 16 16.92 -1.60 25.44
CA ILE A 16 15.76 -2.15 24.72
C ILE A 16 14.75 -1.03 24.39
N TYR A 17 14.47 -0.15 25.35
CA TYR A 17 13.53 0.96 25.16
C TYR A 17 14.07 2.00 24.17
N ALA A 18 15.36 2.34 24.25
CA ALA A 18 16.04 3.26 23.34
C ALA A 18 16.09 2.67 21.92
N TYR A 19 16.49 1.41 21.76
CA TYR A 19 16.51 0.71 20.48
C TYR A 19 15.11 0.66 19.83
N ARG A 20 14.06 0.38 20.61
CA ARG A 20 12.67 0.37 20.11
C ARG A 20 12.17 1.74 19.65
N ARG A 21 12.69 2.84 20.21
CA ARG A 21 12.36 4.21 19.75
C ARG A 21 13.00 4.54 18.41
N GLU A 22 14.18 4.01 18.10
CA GLU A 22 14.81 4.18 16.78
C GLU A 22 14.08 3.38 15.70
N THR A 23 13.55 2.20 16.03
CA THR A 23 12.75 1.38 15.10
C THR A 23 11.25 1.77 15.06
N GLY A 24 10.86 2.86 15.70
CA GLY A 24 9.49 3.38 15.65
C GLY A 24 9.18 3.88 14.23
N TRP A 25 8.31 3.16 13.52
CA TRP A 25 8.06 3.32 12.08
C TRP A 25 7.79 4.77 11.66
N LYS A 26 8.82 5.41 11.10
CA LYS A 26 8.76 6.68 10.36
C LYS A 26 9.15 6.41 8.91
N GLY A 27 8.31 5.70 8.16
CA GLY A 27 8.63 5.34 6.78
C GLY A 27 7.48 4.65 6.03
N TYR A 28 7.77 4.24 4.80
CA TYR A 28 6.92 3.32 4.06
C TYR A 28 7.06 1.89 4.62
N LYS A 29 6.05 1.04 4.43
CA LYS A 29 6.16 -0.42 4.52
C LYS A 29 7.04 -0.90 3.37
N ASP A 30 7.52 -2.13 3.40
CA ASP A 30 8.07 -2.76 2.20
C ASP A 30 7.03 -2.74 1.05
N PHE A 31 7.52 -2.77 -0.19
CA PHE A 31 6.64 -2.79 -1.35
C PHE A 31 5.96 -4.16 -1.45
N GLU A 32 4.64 -4.15 -1.57
CA GLU A 32 3.80 -5.33 -1.72
C GLU A 32 2.79 -5.07 -2.85
N THR A 33 2.50 -6.11 -3.63
CA THR A 33 1.50 -6.12 -4.70
C THR A 33 0.63 -7.37 -4.57
N ASP A 34 -0.66 -7.25 -4.87
CA ASP A 34 -1.61 -8.36 -4.99
C ASP A 34 -2.02 -8.63 -6.45
N GLY A 35 -1.25 -8.09 -7.40
CA GLY A 35 -1.56 -8.07 -8.82
C GLY A 35 -2.69 -7.08 -9.10
N CYS A 36 -3.72 -7.52 -9.83
CA CYS A 36 -4.94 -6.73 -9.97
C CYS A 36 -5.82 -6.87 -8.70
N SER A 37 -5.77 -5.84 -7.87
CA SER A 37 -6.41 -5.77 -6.55
C SER A 37 -7.95 -5.89 -6.59
N GLY A 38 -8.57 -5.87 -5.40
CA GLY A 38 -10.01 -6.08 -5.27
C GLY A 38 -10.43 -7.55 -5.46
N GLY A 39 -9.47 -8.46 -5.38
CA GLY A 39 -9.66 -9.90 -5.58
C GLY A 39 -9.68 -10.34 -7.05
N LEU A 40 -9.43 -9.45 -8.01
CA LEU A 40 -9.55 -9.79 -9.43
C LEU A 40 -8.53 -10.87 -9.84
N SER A 41 -7.26 -10.75 -9.44
CA SER A 41 -6.24 -11.79 -9.67
C SER A 41 -6.64 -13.13 -9.06
N ALA A 42 -7.06 -13.11 -7.78
CA ALA A 42 -7.39 -14.30 -7.03
C ALA A 42 -8.61 -15.03 -7.60
N ILE A 43 -9.68 -14.30 -7.91
CA ILE A 43 -10.90 -14.84 -8.51
C ILE A 43 -10.61 -15.44 -9.89
N TYR A 44 -9.86 -14.71 -10.73
CA TYR A 44 -9.52 -15.21 -12.06
C TYR A 44 -8.70 -16.50 -11.99
N ASN A 45 -7.70 -16.54 -11.11
CA ASN A 45 -6.88 -17.73 -10.90
C ASN A 45 -7.70 -18.91 -10.36
N PHE A 46 -8.59 -18.66 -9.40
CA PHE A 46 -9.45 -19.70 -8.83
C PHE A 46 -10.32 -20.39 -9.88
N PHE A 47 -10.92 -19.63 -10.80
CA PHE A 47 -11.82 -20.20 -11.82
C PHE A 47 -11.10 -20.76 -13.05
N THR A 48 -9.93 -20.21 -13.41
CA THR A 48 -9.27 -20.56 -14.68
C THR A 48 -7.98 -21.37 -14.50
N GLY A 49 -7.42 -21.41 -13.29
CA GLY A 49 -6.08 -21.93 -13.01
C GLY A 49 -4.95 -21.11 -13.64
N LYS A 50 -5.24 -19.93 -14.19
CA LYS A 50 -4.29 -19.09 -14.93
C LYS A 50 -4.12 -17.73 -14.27
N GLU A 51 -3.02 -17.08 -14.58
CA GLU A 51 -2.80 -15.69 -14.21
C GLU A 51 -3.46 -14.75 -15.22
N LEU A 52 -3.88 -13.56 -14.76
CA LEU A 52 -4.43 -12.54 -15.65
C LEU A 52 -3.38 -12.11 -16.67
N SER A 53 -3.75 -12.08 -17.95
CA SER A 53 -2.84 -11.73 -19.05
C SER A 53 -2.33 -10.28 -19.02
N PHE A 54 -2.86 -9.44 -18.13
CA PHE A 54 -2.48 -8.05 -17.90
C PHE A 54 -2.06 -7.77 -16.44
N VAL A 55 -1.78 -8.80 -15.64
CA VAL A 55 -1.34 -8.66 -14.24
C VAL A 55 -0.14 -7.70 -14.11
N GLY A 56 0.82 -7.75 -15.04
CA GLY A 56 1.99 -6.87 -15.03
C GLY A 56 1.67 -5.38 -15.26
N CYS A 57 0.48 -5.05 -15.79
CA CYS A 57 0.00 -3.67 -15.81
C CYS A 57 -0.43 -3.22 -14.41
N CYS A 58 -1.09 -4.10 -13.66
CA CYS A 58 -1.52 -3.85 -12.28
C CYS A 58 -0.31 -3.74 -11.34
N GLU A 59 0.66 -4.66 -11.43
CA GLU A 59 1.89 -4.59 -10.60
C GLU A 59 2.69 -3.29 -10.83
N LYS A 60 2.73 -2.79 -12.07
CA LYS A 60 3.36 -1.50 -12.38
C LYS A 60 2.57 -0.31 -11.82
N HIS A 61 1.24 -0.42 -11.78
CA HIS A 61 0.34 0.59 -11.22
C HIS A 61 0.42 0.64 -9.68
N ASP A 62 0.69 -0.50 -9.05
CA ASP A 62 0.87 -0.62 -7.61
C ASP A 62 2.06 0.18 -7.08
N ILE A 63 3.13 0.35 -7.85
CA ILE A 63 4.33 1.11 -7.41
C ILE A 63 4.00 2.57 -7.04
N PRO A 64 3.39 3.40 -7.92
CA PRO A 64 2.97 4.74 -7.56
C PRO A 64 1.83 4.73 -6.53
N TYR A 65 0.96 3.72 -6.52
CA TYR A 65 -0.11 3.60 -5.52
C TYR A 65 0.42 3.32 -4.12
N TRP A 66 1.43 2.49 -3.97
CA TRP A 66 2.13 2.23 -2.71
C TRP A 66 2.76 3.53 -2.19
N LYS A 67 3.43 4.27 -3.07
CA LYS A 67 4.06 5.56 -2.73
C LYS A 67 3.02 6.62 -2.36
N GLY A 68 1.93 6.69 -3.10
CA GLY A 68 1.01 7.82 -3.10
C GLY A 68 1.68 9.11 -3.59
N GLY A 69 1.03 10.24 -3.38
CA GLY A 69 1.44 11.52 -3.98
C GLY A 69 0.28 12.50 -4.18
N THR A 70 0.44 13.43 -5.11
CA THR A 70 -0.58 14.41 -5.49
C THR A 70 -1.72 13.78 -6.28
N LYS A 71 -2.80 14.54 -6.51
CA LYS A 71 -3.94 14.07 -7.32
C LYS A 71 -3.54 13.85 -8.78
N GLU A 72 -2.63 14.67 -9.29
CA GLU A 72 -2.10 14.61 -10.65
C GLU A 72 -1.20 13.39 -10.82
N GLU A 73 -0.39 13.05 -9.81
CA GLU A 73 0.41 11.81 -9.80
C GLU A 73 -0.49 10.57 -9.80
N LYS A 74 -1.58 10.60 -9.02
CA LYS A 74 -2.59 9.52 -9.04
C LYS A 74 -3.22 9.39 -10.41
N GLU A 75 -3.67 10.49 -10.99
CA GLU A 75 -4.29 10.49 -12.32
C GLU A 75 -3.35 9.98 -13.40
N LYS A 76 -2.08 10.38 -13.36
CA LYS A 76 -1.05 9.87 -14.26
C LYS A 76 -0.87 8.36 -14.12
N ALA A 77 -0.87 7.83 -12.89
CA ALA A 77 -0.81 6.39 -12.66
C ALA A 77 -2.04 5.68 -13.24
N ASP A 78 -3.24 6.20 -12.98
CA ASP A 78 -4.50 5.63 -13.47
C ASP A 78 -4.59 5.61 -15.00
N ILE A 79 -4.15 6.68 -15.67
CA ILE A 79 -4.07 6.75 -17.14
C ILE A 79 -3.03 5.76 -17.67
N ALA A 80 -1.88 5.61 -17.01
CA ALA A 80 -0.86 4.64 -17.40
C ALA A 80 -1.39 3.19 -17.32
N LEU A 81 -2.20 2.88 -16.30
CA LEU A 81 -2.89 1.59 -16.20
C LEU A 81 -3.87 1.39 -17.35
N LYS A 82 -4.72 2.40 -17.64
CA LYS A 82 -5.64 2.35 -18.79
C LYS A 82 -4.88 2.01 -20.07
N ASN A 83 -3.84 2.79 -20.39
CA ASN A 83 -3.08 2.61 -21.62
C ASN A 83 -2.39 1.24 -21.70
N CYS A 84 -1.90 0.70 -20.57
CA CYS A 84 -1.29 -0.64 -20.54
C CYS A 84 -2.31 -1.76 -20.81
N VAL A 85 -3.54 -1.60 -20.32
CA VAL A 85 -4.62 -2.60 -20.48
C VAL A 85 -5.33 -2.47 -21.84
N ASP A 86 -5.20 -1.33 -22.51
CA ASP A 86 -5.88 -1.01 -23.77
C ASP A 86 -5.60 -2.04 -24.88
N ASP A 87 -4.36 -2.54 -24.95
CA ASP A 87 -3.94 -3.61 -25.86
C ASP A 87 -4.70 -4.94 -25.67
N ARG A 88 -5.44 -5.09 -24.56
CA ARG A 88 -6.29 -6.24 -24.28
C ARG A 88 -7.74 -5.98 -24.63
N SER A 89 -8.27 -4.82 -24.27
CA SER A 89 -9.64 -4.39 -24.58
C SER A 89 -9.84 -2.95 -24.12
N ASP A 90 -10.36 -2.09 -25.01
CA ASP A 90 -10.73 -0.71 -24.66
C ASP A 90 -11.86 -0.63 -23.60
N LEU A 91 -12.82 -1.54 -23.67
CA LEU A 91 -13.86 -1.63 -22.64
C LEU A 91 -13.24 -1.98 -21.27
N LEU A 92 -12.34 -2.96 -21.23
CA LEU A 92 -11.67 -3.35 -20.00
C LEU A 92 -10.78 -2.22 -19.46
N SER A 93 -10.03 -1.54 -20.32
CA SER A 93 -9.15 -0.43 -19.91
C SER A 93 -9.96 0.72 -19.32
N THR A 94 -11.08 1.06 -19.94
CA THR A 94 -12.00 2.11 -19.47
C THR A 94 -12.67 1.73 -18.16
N LEU A 95 -13.14 0.49 -18.01
CA LEU A 95 -13.69 -0.01 -16.75
C LEU A 95 -12.63 0.02 -15.63
N MET A 96 -11.42 -0.43 -15.92
CA MET A 96 -10.32 -0.43 -14.96
C MET A 96 -9.98 0.99 -14.49
N TYR A 97 -9.90 1.95 -15.43
CA TYR A 97 -9.68 3.37 -15.11
C TYR A 97 -10.71 3.90 -14.11
N HIS A 98 -12.00 3.69 -14.36
CA HIS A 98 -13.04 4.15 -13.45
C HIS A 98 -13.02 3.39 -12.10
N ALA A 99 -12.75 2.09 -12.12
CA ALA A 99 -12.63 1.28 -10.91
C ALA A 99 -11.53 1.82 -9.97
N VAL A 100 -10.33 2.11 -10.48
CA VAL A 100 -9.22 2.64 -9.66
C VAL A 100 -9.42 4.11 -9.24
N ARG A 101 -10.17 4.90 -10.03
CA ARG A 101 -10.54 6.27 -9.63
C ARG A 101 -11.47 6.29 -8.42
N LEU A 102 -12.39 5.33 -8.33
CA LEU A 102 -13.39 5.25 -7.26
C LEU A 102 -12.92 4.42 -6.07
N GLY A 103 -12.36 3.23 -6.31
CA GLY A 103 -11.94 2.28 -5.28
C GLY A 103 -10.53 2.53 -4.73
N GLY A 104 -9.70 3.30 -5.44
CA GLY A 104 -8.30 3.56 -5.11
C GLY A 104 -8.07 4.85 -4.30
N VAL A 105 -9.08 5.42 -3.66
CA VAL A 105 -8.95 6.70 -2.94
C VAL A 105 -8.28 6.54 -1.57
N ALA A 106 -7.44 7.50 -1.17
CA ALA A 106 -6.57 7.40 0.01
C ALA A 106 -7.30 7.21 1.36
N TRP A 107 -8.57 7.61 1.44
CA TRP A 107 -9.36 7.52 2.68
C TRP A 107 -10.07 6.18 2.82
N LEU A 108 -10.15 5.34 1.78
CA LEU A 108 -10.73 4.00 1.93
C LEU A 108 -9.77 3.08 2.70
N PRO A 109 -10.28 2.23 3.61
CA PRO A 109 -9.48 1.29 4.38
C PRO A 109 -9.10 0.04 3.55
N THR A 110 -8.77 0.21 2.28
CA THR A 110 -8.36 -0.88 1.39
C THR A 110 -6.85 -1.06 1.40
N THR A 111 -6.41 -2.28 1.11
CA THR A 111 -5.00 -2.66 1.00
C THR A 111 -4.31 -2.02 -0.21
N TYR A 112 -5.09 -1.61 -1.22
CA TYR A 112 -4.65 -1.03 -2.50
C TYR A 112 -5.04 0.45 -2.68
N ARG A 113 -5.37 1.16 -1.59
CA ARG A 113 -5.69 2.61 -1.67
C ARG A 113 -4.48 3.44 -2.12
N TRP A 114 -4.72 4.65 -2.64
CA TRP A 114 -3.63 5.60 -2.87
C TRP A 114 -2.82 5.90 -1.60
N GLY A 115 -1.50 5.67 -1.66
CA GLY A 115 -0.56 5.78 -0.55
C GLY A 115 -0.57 4.58 0.39
N TYR A 116 -0.87 3.37 -0.10
CA TYR A 116 -1.03 2.20 0.79
C TYR A 116 0.25 1.75 1.48
N GLY A 117 1.42 2.14 0.98
CA GLY A 117 2.70 1.91 1.62
C GLY A 117 2.88 2.69 2.93
N LYS A 118 2.04 3.68 3.22
CA LYS A 118 2.05 4.40 4.51
C LYS A 118 1.09 3.73 5.50
N ALA A 119 1.32 3.94 6.80
CA ALA A 119 0.33 3.59 7.82
C ALA A 119 -1.02 4.25 7.49
N TYR A 120 -2.12 3.49 7.60
CA TYR A 120 -3.46 4.03 7.36
C TYR A 120 -3.88 4.88 8.56
N GLU A 121 -4.01 6.18 8.33
CA GLU A 121 -4.56 7.13 9.29
C GLU A 121 -5.96 7.55 8.86
N LEU A 122 -6.97 7.18 9.66
CA LEU A 122 -8.35 7.61 9.44
C LEU A 122 -8.45 9.14 9.44
N PRO A 123 -9.28 9.75 8.57
CA PRO A 123 -9.40 11.21 8.48
C PRO A 123 -9.70 11.88 9.83
N TRP A 124 -10.62 11.33 10.63
CA TRP A 124 -10.98 11.84 11.97
C TRP A 124 -9.90 11.62 13.03
N ARG A 125 -8.90 10.76 12.77
CA ARG A 125 -7.78 10.55 13.68
C ARG A 125 -6.71 11.65 13.55
N LYS A 126 -6.74 12.41 12.44
CA LYS A 126 -5.88 13.58 12.24
C LYS A 126 -6.39 14.81 12.99
N SER A 127 -7.71 14.99 13.09
CA SER A 127 -8.32 16.10 13.84
C SER A 127 -8.19 15.98 15.36
N CYS A 128 -7.84 14.81 15.90
CA CYS A 128 -7.62 14.62 17.34
C CYS A 128 -6.15 14.81 17.77
N LYS A 129 -5.26 15.25 16.87
CA LYS A 129 -3.85 15.51 17.16
C LYS A 129 -3.53 17.01 17.29
N GLU A 130 -4.55 17.85 17.47
CA GLU A 130 -4.45 19.30 17.72
C GLU A 130 -4.73 19.63 19.20
#